data_AF-A0A0K6G6W1-F1
#
_entry.id   AF-A0A0K6G6W1-F1
#
_cell.length_a   1.000
_cell.length_b   1.000
_cell.length_c   1.000
_cell.angle_alpha   90.00
_cell.angle_beta   90.00
_cell.angle_gamma   90.00
#
_symmetry.space_group_name_H-M   'P 1'
#
loop_
_entity.id
_entity.type
_entity.pdbx_description
1 polymer ?
#
loop_
_entity_poly.entity_id
_entity_poly.type
_entity_poly.pdbx_seq_one_letter_code
_entity_poly.pdbx_strand_id
1 'polypeptide(L)'
;MEQRIAQKERQFDQIKKQIEFNRIAIARAMNLRGGPPVRLYPIPLPNGDELPADQFPATHLDFYGLTDQALRNLIVRYELASPDSVPETTKAKRKILAEHIGISC
;
A
#
# COMPACT_ATOMS: atom_id res chain seq x y z
N MET A 1 24.54 -30.93 -3.59
CA MET A 1 24.57 -29.66 -4.34
C MET A 1 23.22 -28.93 -4.24
N GLU A 2 22.11 -29.65 -4.38
CA GLU A 2 20.73 -29.14 -4.28
C GLU A 2 20.40 -28.45 -2.95
N GLN A 3 20.83 -28.99 -1.80
CA GLN A 3 20.58 -28.38 -0.49
C GLN A 3 21.19 -26.98 -0.32
N ARG A 4 22.35 -26.71 -0.95
CA ARG A 4 22.99 -25.38 -0.92
C ARG A 4 22.25 -24.37 -1.80
N ILE A 5 21.60 -24.81 -2.88
CA ILE A 5 20.79 -23.95 -3.76
C ILE A 5 19.50 -23.56 -3.04
N ALA A 6 18.77 -24.54 -2.51
CA ALA A 6 17.54 -24.30 -1.74
C ALA A 6 17.77 -23.40 -0.51
N GLN A 7 18.92 -23.53 0.17
CA GLN A 7 19.27 -22.64 1.28
C GLN A 7 19.50 -21.20 0.82
N LYS A 8 20.17 -20.99 -0.31
CA LYS A 8 20.40 -19.66 -0.89
C LYS A 8 19.10 -19.01 -1.37
N GLU A 9 18.20 -19.78 -1.98
CA GLU A 9 16.89 -19.29 -2.41
C GLU A 9 16.08 -18.78 -1.21
N ARG A 10 16.01 -19.55 -0.13
CA ARG A 10 15.34 -19.12 1.12
C ARG A 10 15.94 -17.85 1.71
N GLN A 11 17.28 -17.75 1.73
CA GLN A 11 17.96 -16.54 2.20
C GLN A 11 17.63 -15.32 1.33
N PHE A 12 17.59 -15.52 0.01
CA PHE A 12 17.25 -14.45 -0.93
C PHE A 12 15.79 -13.98 -0.76
N ASP A 13 14.87 -14.91 -0.57
CA ASP A 13 13.46 -14.60 -0.29
C ASP A 13 13.29 -13.84 1.03
N GLN A 14 14.04 -14.21 2.07
CA GLN A 14 14.05 -13.48 3.34
C GLN A 14 14.55 -12.06 3.19
N ILE A 15 15.65 -11.86 2.45
CA ILE A 15 16.22 -10.53 2.18
C ILE A 15 15.22 -9.68 1.40
N LYS A 16 14.59 -10.23 0.35
CA LYS A 16 13.55 -9.53 -0.42
C LYS A 16 12.39 -9.08 0.46
N LYS A 17 11.86 -9.98 1.29
CA LYS A 17 10.77 -9.66 2.22
C LYS A 17 11.17 -8.54 3.19
N GLN A 18 12.41 -8.55 3.67
CA GLN A 18 12.90 -7.50 4.57
C GLN A 18 13.00 -6.14 3.87
N ILE A 19 13.49 -6.11 2.62
CA ILE A 19 13.60 -4.87 1.83
C ILE A 19 12.20 -4.28 1.59
N GLU A 20 11.24 -5.11 1.16
CA GLU A 20 9.88 -4.65 0.92
C GLU A 20 9.18 -4.17 2.19
N PHE A 21 9.35 -4.89 3.30
CA PHE A 21 8.85 -4.45 4.60
C PHE A 21 9.41 -3.07 4.99
N ASN A 22 10.72 -2.86 4.79
CA ASN A 22 11.35 -1.57 5.07
C ASN A 22 10.79 -0.45 4.19
N ARG A 23 10.54 -0.71 2.90
CA ARG A 23 9.94 0.28 1.98
C ARG A 23 8.54 0.70 2.40
N ILE A 24 7.68 -0.27 2.72
CA ILE A 24 6.33 -0.01 3.22
C ILE A 24 6.38 0.80 4.53
N ALA A 25 7.27 0.42 5.46
CA ALA A 25 7.43 1.11 6.74
C ALA A 25 7.89 2.57 6.57
N ILE A 26 8.81 2.83 5.63
CA ILE A 26 9.29 4.18 5.31
C ILE A 26 8.17 5.03 4.71
N ALA A 27 7.45 4.54 3.70
CA ALA A 27 6.31 5.25 3.11
C ALA A 27 5.24 5.54 4.19
N ARG A 28 4.94 4.52 5.01
CA ARG A 28 4.34 4.54 6.36
C ARG A 28 4.62 5.83 7.11
N ALA A 29 5.87 5.92 7.55
CA ALA A 29 6.34 6.98 8.41
C ALA A 29 6.31 8.36 7.73
N MET A 30 6.56 8.42 6.42
CA MET A 30 6.51 9.68 5.67
C MET A 30 5.09 10.23 5.60
N ASN A 31 4.10 9.39 5.31
CA ASN A 31 2.69 9.79 5.24
C ASN A 31 2.15 10.22 6.61
N LEU A 32 2.58 9.57 7.69
CA LEU A 32 2.18 9.92 9.06
C LEU A 32 2.76 11.26 9.56
N ARG A 33 3.93 11.67 9.05
CA ARG A 33 4.65 12.87 9.53
C ARG A 33 4.14 14.18 8.90
N GLY A 34 3.23 14.11 7.93
CA GLY A 34 2.64 15.28 7.27
C GLY A 34 1.26 15.64 7.80
N GLY A 35 1.06 16.89 8.23
CA GLY A 35 -0.29 17.47 8.31
C GLY A 35 -0.78 17.94 6.94
N PRO A 36 -2.08 18.10 6.66
CA PRO A 36 -2.53 18.68 5.39
C PRO A 36 -1.92 20.08 5.17
N PRO A 37 -1.52 20.48 3.95
CA PRO A 37 -1.55 19.76 2.67
C PRO A 37 -0.19 19.15 2.32
N VAL A 38 0.11 17.94 2.79
CA VAL A 38 1.37 17.25 2.51
C VAL A 38 1.20 16.23 1.39
N ARG A 39 2.27 16.07 0.60
CA ARG A 39 2.41 15.06 -0.44
C ARG A 39 2.35 13.66 0.19
N LEU A 40 1.61 12.77 -0.44
CA LEU A 40 1.61 11.35 -0.10
C LEU A 40 2.67 10.58 -0.89
N TYR A 41 3.24 9.60 -0.24
CA TYR A 41 4.21 8.67 -0.79
C TYR A 41 3.52 7.32 -1.07
N PRO A 42 3.59 6.82 -2.31
CA PRO A 42 2.97 5.55 -2.67
C PRO A 42 3.60 4.40 -1.89
N ILE A 43 2.75 3.46 -1.48
CA ILE A 43 3.19 2.19 -0.92
C ILE A 43 3.33 1.20 -2.08
N PRO A 44 4.42 0.40 -2.14
CA PRO A 44 4.56 -0.67 -3.11
C PRO A 44 3.41 -1.67 -3.05
N LEU A 45 3.08 -2.28 -4.17
CA LEU A 45 2.12 -3.37 -4.26
C LEU A 45 2.65 -4.61 -3.52
N PRO A 46 1.77 -5.57 -3.13
CA PRO A 46 2.19 -6.79 -2.43
C PRO A 46 3.23 -7.63 -3.19
N ASN A 47 3.25 -7.54 -4.52
CA ASN A 47 4.22 -8.19 -5.39
C ASN A 47 5.56 -7.43 -5.49
N GLY A 48 5.71 -6.28 -4.82
CA GLY A 48 6.89 -5.41 -4.85
C GLY A 48 6.91 -4.38 -5.98
N ASP A 49 5.91 -4.39 -6.87
CA ASP A 49 5.82 -3.42 -7.96
C ASP A 49 5.36 -2.05 -7.45
N GLU A 50 5.69 -1.01 -8.22
CA GLU A 50 5.15 0.32 -7.99
C GLU A 50 3.71 0.42 -8.50
N LEU A 51 2.90 1.22 -7.82
CA LEU A 51 1.58 1.57 -8.35
C LEU A 51 1.78 2.40 -9.63
N PRO A 52 1.02 2.16 -10.73
CA PRO A 52 1.15 2.97 -11.93
C PRO A 52 0.97 4.46 -11.63
N ALA A 53 1.66 5.30 -12.41
CA ALA A 53 1.52 6.75 -12.33
C ALA A 53 0.03 7.16 -12.39
N ASP A 54 -0.30 8.22 -11.67
CA ASP A 54 -1.64 8.82 -11.58
C ASP A 54 -2.74 7.95 -10.93
N GLN A 55 -2.43 6.75 -10.44
CA GLN A 55 -3.39 5.92 -9.72
C GLN A 55 -3.33 6.10 -8.20
N PHE A 56 -2.23 6.66 -7.68
CA PHE A 56 -2.07 6.97 -6.26
C PHE A 56 -2.35 8.47 -6.01
N PRO A 57 -3.10 8.83 -4.97
CA PRO A 57 -3.36 10.24 -4.66
C PRO A 57 -2.05 10.96 -4.32
N ALA A 58 -1.81 12.10 -4.97
CA ALA A 58 -0.58 12.86 -4.76
C ALA A 58 -0.55 13.60 -3.41
N THR A 59 -1.72 13.93 -2.85
CA THR A 59 -1.87 14.68 -1.59
C THR A 59 -3.00 14.12 -0.72
N HIS A 60 -3.07 14.56 0.55
CA HIS A 60 -4.23 14.29 1.42
C HIS A 60 -5.55 14.75 0.81
N LEU A 61 -5.57 15.91 0.14
CA LEU A 61 -6.79 16.41 -0.49
C LEU A 61 -7.26 15.49 -1.63
N ASP A 62 -6.32 15.03 -2.46
CA ASP A 62 -6.61 14.08 -3.54
C ASP A 62 -7.15 12.76 -2.97
N PHE A 63 -6.58 12.28 -1.85
CA PHE A 63 -7.06 11.07 -1.17
C PHE A 63 -8.52 11.22 -0.69
N TYR A 64 -8.87 12.35 -0.08
CA TYR A 64 -10.26 12.60 0.35
C TYR A 64 -11.20 12.88 -0.83
N GLY A 65 -10.66 13.27 -1.99
CA GLY A 65 -11.37 13.44 -3.25
C GLY A 65 -11.60 12.14 -4.04
N LEU A 66 -11.01 11.01 -3.63
CA LEU A 66 -11.20 9.73 -4.31
C LEU A 66 -12.67 9.31 -4.35
N THR A 67 -13.11 8.87 -5.53
CA THR A 67 -14.44 8.30 -5.74
C THR A 67 -14.55 6.94 -5.04
N ASP A 68 -15.78 6.49 -4.79
CA ASP A 68 -16.02 5.17 -4.18
C ASP A 68 -15.40 4.02 -5.00
N GLN A 69 -15.51 4.10 -6.34
CA GLN A 69 -14.90 3.13 -7.24
C GLN A 69 -13.37 3.17 -7.20
N ALA A 70 -12.76 4.36 -7.11
CA ALA A 70 -11.31 4.48 -7.00
C ALA A 70 -10.80 3.87 -5.68
N LEU A 71 -11.51 4.11 -4.57
CA LEU A 71 -11.20 3.47 -3.29
C LEU A 71 -11.31 1.94 -3.38
N ARG A 72 -12.38 1.42 -4.00
CA ARG A 72 -12.56 -0.02 -4.23
C ARG A 72 -11.40 -0.62 -5.05
N ASN A 73 -11.03 0.04 -6.14
CA ASN A 73 -9.95 -0.41 -7.01
C ASN A 73 -8.62 -0.48 -6.26
N LEU A 74 -8.29 0.55 -5.47
CA LEU A 74 -7.06 0.55 -4.67
C LEU A 74 -7.07 -0.53 -3.59
N ILE A 75 -8.19 -0.76 -2.90
CA ILE A 75 -8.32 -1.84 -1.90
C ILE A 75 -8.03 -3.20 -2.52
N VAL A 76 -8.62 -3.49 -3.68
CA VAL A 76 -8.41 -4.77 -4.39
C VAL A 76 -6.98 -4.87 -4.89
N ARG A 77 -6.42 -3.79 -5.45
CA ARG A 77 -5.07 -3.78 -6.01
C ARG A 77 -3.99 -3.97 -4.96
N TYR A 78 -4.19 -3.43 -3.77
CA TYR A 78 -3.34 -3.65 -2.60
C TYR A 78 -3.65 -4.97 -1.86
N GLU A 79 -4.58 -5.78 -2.37
CA GLU A 79 -5.00 -7.06 -1.77
C GLU A 79 -5.48 -6.91 -0.31
N LEU A 80 -6.05 -5.76 0.05
CA LEU A 80 -6.55 -5.49 1.40
C LEU A 80 -7.92 -6.15 1.65
N ALA A 81 -8.63 -6.45 0.56
CA ALA A 81 -9.83 -7.26 0.53
C ALA A 81 -9.95 -7.90 -0.86
N SER A 82 -10.59 -9.07 -0.94
CA SER A 82 -10.99 -9.63 -2.23
C SER A 82 -12.08 -8.77 -2.88
N PRO A 83 -12.28 -8.83 -4.21
CA PRO A 83 -13.31 -8.05 -4.88
C PRO A 83 -14.70 -8.17 -4.22
N ASP A 84 -15.07 -9.37 -3.77
CA ASP A 84 -16.39 -9.64 -3.19
C ASP A 84 -16.48 -9.28 -1.69
N SER A 85 -15.36 -8.91 -1.06
CA SER A 85 -15.31 -8.56 0.37
C SER A 85 -14.98 -7.09 0.64
N VAL A 86 -14.86 -6.26 -0.41
CA VAL A 86 -14.68 -4.82 -0.23
C VAL A 86 -15.92 -4.23 0.47
N PRO A 87 -15.76 -3.41 1.53
CA PRO A 87 -16.89 -2.83 2.23
C PRO A 87 -17.80 -1.98 1.33
N GLU A 88 -19.11 -2.03 1.57
CA GLU A 88 -20.08 -1.27 0.78
C GLU A 88 -19.95 0.25 0.95
N THR A 89 -19.65 0.73 2.15
CA THR A 89 -19.64 2.17 2.42
C THR A 89 -18.31 2.82 2.05
N THR A 90 -18.37 3.99 1.40
CA THR A 90 -17.20 4.82 1.08
C THR A 90 -16.37 5.16 2.32
N LYS A 91 -17.03 5.40 3.47
CA LYS A 91 -16.36 5.65 4.76
C LYS A 91 -15.50 4.46 5.20
N ALA A 92 -16.03 3.24 5.13
CA ALA A 92 -15.27 2.04 5.50
C ALA A 92 -14.10 1.78 4.54
N LYS A 93 -14.34 1.90 3.22
CA LYS A 93 -13.29 1.78 2.20
C LYS A 93 -12.15 2.78 2.46
N ARG A 94 -12.50 4.05 2.69
CA ARG A 94 -11.54 5.11 2.98
C ARG A 94 -10.74 4.83 4.24
N LYS A 95 -11.38 4.35 5.30
CA LYS A 95 -10.71 3.99 6.55
C LYS A 95 -9.64 2.91 6.33
N ILE A 96 -10.00 1.80 5.67
CA ILE A 96 -9.05 0.71 5.37
C ILE A 96 -7.85 1.23 4.58
N LEU A 97 -8.10 2.03 3.54
CA LEU A 97 -7.04 2.54 2.70
C LEU A 97 -6.16 3.57 3.43
N ALA A 98 -6.74 4.43 4.28
CA ALA A 98 -5.99 5.38 5.10
C ALA A 98 -5.09 4.68 6.12
N GLU A 99 -5.59 3.64 6.79
CA GLU A 99 -4.81 2.81 7.70
C GLU A 99 -3.65 2.13 6.98
N HIS A 100 -3.90 1.62 5.76
CA HIS A 100 -2.85 1.04 4.94
C HIS A 100 -1.80 2.07 4.52
N ILE A 101 -2.22 3.26 4.08
CA ILE A 101 -1.33 4.33 3.57
C ILE A 101 -0.61 5.07 4.71
N GLY A 102 -1.11 5.02 5.94
CA GLY A 102 -0.56 5.74 7.08
C GLY A 102 -1.05 7.18 7.17
N ILE A 103 -2.34 7.42 6.95
CA ILE A 103 -2.99 8.74 7.07
C ILE A 103 -3.90 8.72 8.29
N SER A 104 -3.88 9.77 9.10
CA SER A 104 -4.85 9.97 10.20
C SER A 104 -6.21 10.34 9.62
N CYS A 105 -7.27 9.57 9.90
CA CYS A 105 -8.64 9.83 9.46
C CYS A 105 -9.58 10.08 10.64
#